data_AF-A0AAE0YYW5-F1
#
_entry.id   AF-A0AAE0YYW5-F1
#
_cell.length_a   1.000
_cell.length_b   1.000
_cell.length_c   1.000
_cell.angle_alpha   90.00
_cell.angle_beta   90.00
_cell.angle_gamma   90.00
#
_symmetry.space_group_name_H-M   'P 1'
#
loop_
_entity.id
_entity.type
_entity.pdbx_description
1 polymer ?
#
loop_
_entity_poly.entity_id
_entity_poly.type
_entity_poly.pdbx_seq_one_letter_code
_entity_poly.pdbx_strand_id
1 'polypeptide(L)'
;MPKWKGSYDSSRKYNSSWEKQFPWVRRVDNGEDAFCKLCSQTLRPKLDSLKTHEKCATHKNKIPKSQTNILTQIVKKIPRESKTSNETKAAEIELAVTIASHSAIRSADHFTEYMKKHGEGSFGWGQSS
;
A
#
# COMPACT_ATOMS: atom_id res chain seq x y z
N MET A 1 36.46 -39.74 -21.62
CA MET A 1 35.71 -38.82 -20.74
C MET A 1 36.51 -37.52 -20.58
N PRO A 2 36.07 -36.36 -21.10
CA PRO A 2 36.92 -35.16 -21.13
C PRO A 2 37.05 -34.51 -19.74
N LYS A 3 38.29 -34.41 -19.25
CA LYS A 3 38.72 -33.74 -18.01
C LYS A 3 38.89 -32.22 -18.22
N TRP A 4 37.78 -31.46 -18.31
CA TRP A 4 37.86 -29.99 -18.46
C TRP A 4 37.11 -29.19 -17.40
N LYS A 5 36.60 -29.81 -16.33
CA LYS A 5 36.09 -29.05 -15.18
C LYS A 5 37.23 -28.86 -14.19
N GLY A 6 38.17 -27.99 -14.56
CA GLY A 6 39.20 -27.49 -13.65
C GLY A 6 38.51 -26.92 -12.41
N SER A 7 38.89 -27.41 -11.24
CA SER A 7 38.43 -26.93 -9.93
C SER A 7 38.96 -25.51 -9.69
N TYR A 8 38.35 -24.53 -10.34
CA TYR A 8 38.75 -23.11 -10.30
C TYR A 8 38.27 -22.38 -9.02
N ASP A 9 37.87 -23.11 -7.99
CA ASP A 9 37.15 -22.55 -6.83
C ASP A 9 38.02 -22.44 -5.57
N SER A 10 39.19 -23.09 -5.49
CA SER A 10 39.89 -23.33 -4.23
C SER A 10 40.72 -22.16 -3.67
N SER A 11 40.93 -21.08 -4.42
CA SER A 11 41.81 -19.97 -4.02
C SER A 11 41.10 -18.62 -3.89
N ARG A 12 39.76 -18.60 -3.93
CA ARG A 12 39.00 -17.35 -3.88
C ARG A 12 38.72 -16.96 -2.44
N LYS A 13 39.28 -15.81 -2.05
CA LYS A 13 39.17 -15.27 -0.70
C LYS A 13 37.97 -14.33 -0.57
N TYR A 14 37.38 -14.29 0.63
CA TYR A 14 36.40 -13.27 0.99
C TYR A 14 36.95 -11.86 0.77
N ASN A 15 36.16 -10.99 0.14
CA ASN A 15 36.51 -9.58 -0.06
C ASN A 15 35.70 -8.71 0.91
N SER A 16 36.40 -7.99 1.81
CA SER A 16 35.79 -7.09 2.80
C SER A 16 34.99 -5.94 2.18
N SER A 17 35.26 -5.56 0.93
CA SER A 17 34.46 -4.56 0.20
C SER A 17 33.00 -4.99 0.00
N TRP A 18 32.71 -6.30 0.05
CA TRP A 18 31.33 -6.79 -0.05
C TRP A 18 30.46 -6.43 1.14
N GLU A 19 31.03 -6.19 2.33
CA GLU A 19 30.26 -5.74 3.49
C GLU A 19 29.65 -4.35 3.27
N LYS A 20 30.30 -3.51 2.45
CA LYS A 20 29.77 -2.18 2.06
C LYS A 20 28.59 -2.29 1.10
N GLN A 21 28.61 -3.26 0.19
CA GLN A 21 27.56 -3.45 -0.83
C GLN A 21 26.40 -4.29 -0.31
N PHE A 22 26.69 -5.27 0.55
CA PHE A 22 25.73 -6.23 1.08
C PHE A 22 25.80 -6.25 2.61
N PRO A 23 25.03 -5.39 3.30
CA PRO A 23 25.08 -5.26 4.76
C PRO A 23 24.73 -6.55 5.52
N TRP A 24 24.08 -7.50 4.86
CA TRP A 24 23.68 -8.80 5.41
C TRP A 24 24.80 -9.86 5.34
N VAL A 25 25.90 -9.59 4.62
CA VAL A 25 27.06 -10.50 4.52
C VAL A 25 28.06 -10.18 5.63
N ARG A 26 28.75 -11.21 6.14
CA ARG A 26 29.97 -11.10 6.94
C ARG A 26 30.96 -12.20 6.56
N ARG A 27 32.21 -12.07 6.97
CA ARG A 27 33.17 -13.19 6.92
C ARG A 27 32.85 -14.24 8.00
N VAL A 28 33.11 -15.52 7.70
CA VAL A 28 33.09 -16.62 8.69
C VAL A 28 34.32 -16.53 9.61
N ASP A 29 34.15 -16.75 10.91
CA ASP A 29 35.21 -16.54 11.91
C ASP A 29 36.47 -17.41 11.69
N ASN A 30 36.29 -18.63 11.16
CA ASN A 30 37.38 -19.58 10.88
C ASN A 30 37.57 -19.88 9.38
N GLY A 31 37.15 -18.98 8.48
CA GLY A 31 37.17 -19.25 7.04
C GLY A 31 37.36 -18.03 6.13
N GLU A 32 37.53 -18.31 4.83
CA GLU A 32 37.52 -17.30 3.76
C GLU A 32 36.18 -17.29 3.00
N ASP A 33 35.16 -17.96 3.53
CA ASP A 33 33.81 -17.98 2.97
C ASP A 33 32.97 -16.78 3.44
N ALA A 34 31.93 -16.49 2.66
CA ALA A 34 30.94 -15.49 3.00
C ALA A 34 29.81 -16.10 3.84
N PHE A 35 29.30 -15.38 4.83
CA PHE A 35 28.19 -15.80 5.67
C PHE A 35 27.04 -14.81 5.60
N CYS A 36 25.82 -15.30 5.39
CA CYS A 36 24.62 -14.49 5.43
C CYS A 36 24.03 -14.44 6.85
N LYS A 37 24.01 -13.26 7.47
CA LYS A 37 23.45 -13.02 8.81
C LYS A 37 21.94 -13.27 8.88
N LEU A 38 21.22 -13.05 7.78
CA LEU A 38 19.77 -13.22 7.71
C LEU A 38 19.39 -14.70 7.53
N CYS A 39 20.06 -15.39 6.60
CA CYS A 39 19.75 -16.76 6.27
C CYS A 39 20.44 -17.77 7.19
N SER A 40 21.49 -17.35 7.90
CA SER A 40 22.40 -18.21 8.68
C SER A 40 23.02 -19.32 7.81
N GLN A 41 23.44 -18.95 6.60
CA GLN A 41 24.00 -19.87 5.61
C GLN A 41 25.36 -19.39 5.13
N THR A 42 26.28 -20.33 4.97
CA THR A 42 27.59 -20.11 4.34
C THR A 42 27.42 -20.11 2.82
N LEU A 43 27.96 -19.09 2.16
CA LEU A 43 27.90 -18.84 0.74
C LEU A 43 29.33 -18.84 0.18
N ARG A 44 29.44 -19.24 -1.08
CA ARG A 44 30.72 -19.14 -1.78
C ARG A 44 31.15 -17.68 -1.88
N PRO A 45 32.45 -17.38 -1.70
CA PRO A 45 33.00 -16.03 -1.83
C PRO A 45 33.09 -15.65 -3.32
N LYS A 46 31.91 -15.45 -3.95
CA LYS A 46 31.75 -15.03 -5.33
C LYS A 46 30.63 -13.99 -5.40
N LEU A 47 30.90 -12.86 -6.06
CA LEU A 47 29.93 -11.78 -6.22
C LEU A 47 28.60 -12.25 -6.83
N ASP A 48 28.67 -13.13 -7.81
CA ASP A 48 27.51 -13.74 -8.48
C ASP A 48 26.67 -14.60 -7.51
N SER A 49 27.31 -15.35 -6.60
CA SER A 49 26.62 -16.10 -5.55
C SER A 49 25.93 -15.19 -4.54
N LEU A 50 26.54 -14.05 -4.20
CA LEU A 50 25.90 -13.05 -3.32
C LEU A 50 24.69 -12.38 -3.99
N LYS A 51 24.82 -11.97 -5.27
CA LYS A 51 23.73 -11.37 -6.06
C LYS A 51 22.56 -12.33 -6.28
N THR A 52 22.84 -13.60 -6.52
CA THR A 52 21.79 -14.62 -6.67
C THR A 52 21.12 -14.91 -5.33
N HIS A 53 21.89 -15.01 -4.25
CA HIS A 53 21.35 -15.19 -2.90
C HIS A 53 20.43 -14.05 -2.48
N GLU A 54 20.80 -12.79 -2.75
CA GLU A 54 19.96 -11.62 -2.47
C GLU A 54 18.58 -11.70 -3.14
N LYS A 55 18.52 -12.28 -4.35
CA LYS A 55 17.29 -12.42 -5.13
C LYS A 55 16.41 -13.59 -4.64
N CYS A 56 16.97 -14.55 -3.92
CA CYS A 56 16.25 -15.73 -3.44
C CYS A 56 15.08 -15.33 -2.52
N ALA A 57 13.96 -16.03 -2.67
CA ALA A 57 12.77 -15.79 -1.85
C ALA A 57 13.04 -16.02 -0.36
N THR A 58 13.88 -17.02 -0.02
CA THR A 58 14.31 -17.31 1.35
C THR A 58 15.03 -16.14 1.99
N HIS A 59 15.88 -15.44 1.24
CA HIS A 59 16.57 -14.24 1.69
C HIS A 59 15.58 -13.10 1.89
N LYS A 60 14.79 -12.77 0.85
CA LYS A 60 13.80 -11.68 0.87
C LYS A 60 12.78 -11.79 2.01
N ASN A 61 12.35 -13.01 2.34
CA ASN A 61 11.40 -13.25 3.42
C ASN A 61 12.01 -13.03 4.82
N LYS A 62 13.33 -13.17 4.95
CA LYS A 62 14.07 -12.99 6.20
C LYS A 62 14.65 -11.58 6.36
N ILE A 63 14.64 -10.75 5.30
CA ILE A 63 14.96 -9.33 5.45
C ILE A 63 13.96 -8.76 6.46
N PRO A 64 14.44 -8.18 7.58
CA PRO A 64 13.55 -7.53 8.52
C PRO A 64 12.81 -6.45 7.76
N LYS A 65 11.50 -6.65 7.57
CA LYS A 65 10.62 -5.60 7.13
C LYS A 65 10.69 -4.59 8.27
N SER A 66 11.58 -3.61 8.15
CA SER A 66 11.61 -2.42 9.00
C SER A 66 10.15 -2.07 9.21
N GLN A 67 9.72 -1.99 10.47
CA GLN A 67 8.34 -1.73 10.85
C GLN A 67 7.93 -0.40 10.19
N THR A 68 7.51 -0.47 8.94
CA THR A 68 6.99 0.65 8.18
C THR A 68 5.64 0.87 8.81
N ASN A 69 5.64 1.78 9.77
CA ASN A 69 4.52 2.40 10.45
C ASN A 69 3.27 1.52 10.50
N ILE A 70 2.96 1.00 11.69
CA ILE A 70 1.67 0.37 12.01
C ILE A 70 0.48 1.17 11.41
N LEU A 71 0.62 2.50 11.33
CA LEU A 71 -0.32 3.41 10.65
C LEU A 71 -0.60 3.04 9.19
N THR A 72 0.41 2.67 8.39
CA THR A 72 0.21 2.26 6.97
C THR A 72 -0.43 0.89 6.81
N GLN A 73 -0.33 0.02 7.83
CA GLN A 73 -1.01 -1.28 7.81
C GLN A 73 -2.48 -1.18 8.25
N ILE A 74 -2.82 -0.21 9.11
CA ILE A 74 -4.20 0.06 9.52
C ILE A 74 -5.02 0.58 8.32
N VAL A 75 -4.45 1.46 7.49
CA VAL A 75 -5.15 2.05 6.34
C VAL A 75 -5.47 1.02 5.23
N LYS A 76 -4.68 -0.06 5.11
CA LYS A 76 -4.93 -1.13 4.12
C LYS A 76 -6.09 -2.08 4.49
N LYS A 77 -6.65 -1.98 5.70
CA LYS A 77 -7.77 -2.80 6.18
C LYS A 77 -9.07 -2.00 6.30
N ILE A 78 -9.32 -1.02 5.44
CA ILE A 78 -10.71 -0.65 5.17
C ILE A 78 -11.24 -1.77 4.27
N PRO A 79 -12.16 -2.63 4.74
CA PRO A 79 -12.75 -3.63 3.88
C PRO A 79 -13.45 -2.88 2.74
N ARG A 80 -13.03 -3.15 1.50
CA ARG A 80 -13.84 -2.81 0.33
C ARG A 80 -15.20 -3.45 0.56
N GLU A 81 -16.25 -2.63 0.52
CA GLU A 81 -17.64 -2.97 0.81
C GLU A 81 -17.95 -4.45 0.52
N SER A 82 -18.31 -5.17 1.58
CA SER A 82 -18.89 -6.50 1.47
C SER A 82 -20.05 -6.43 0.49
N LYS A 83 -20.22 -7.47 -0.35
CA LYS A 83 -21.37 -7.61 -1.27
C LYS A 83 -22.69 -7.40 -0.51
N THR A 84 -23.19 -6.16 -0.45
CA THR A 84 -24.55 -5.88 0.00
C THR A 84 -25.51 -6.43 -1.05
N SER A 85 -26.61 -7.03 -0.59
CA SER A 85 -27.62 -7.58 -1.50
C SER A 85 -28.19 -6.44 -2.36
N ASN A 86 -28.65 -6.76 -3.56
CA ASN A 86 -29.15 -5.74 -4.49
C ASN A 86 -30.36 -5.00 -3.92
N GLU A 87 -31.14 -5.67 -3.07
CA GLU A 87 -32.27 -5.10 -2.34
C GLU A 87 -31.82 -3.99 -1.36
N THR A 88 -30.68 -4.20 -0.68
CA THR A 88 -30.15 -3.20 0.27
C THR A 88 -29.70 -1.94 -0.49
N LYS A 89 -29.05 -2.12 -1.64
CA LYS A 89 -28.61 -1.00 -2.49
C LYS A 89 -29.80 -0.21 -3.06
N ALA A 90 -30.86 -0.91 -3.47
CA ALA A 90 -32.08 -0.25 -3.96
C ALA A 90 -32.72 0.60 -2.85
N ALA A 91 -32.86 0.07 -1.64
CA ALA A 91 -33.39 0.80 -0.50
C ALA A 91 -32.53 2.03 -0.13
N GLU A 92 -31.20 1.92 -0.18
CA GLU A 92 -30.29 3.04 0.05
C GLU A 92 -30.45 4.16 -0.98
N ILE A 93 -30.63 3.82 -2.26
CA ILE A 93 -30.88 4.79 -3.34
C ILE A 93 -32.21 5.49 -3.13
N GLU A 94 -33.29 4.74 -2.83
CA GLU A 94 -34.61 5.32 -2.57
C GLU A 94 -34.59 6.27 -1.36
N LEU A 95 -33.90 5.89 -0.28
CA LEU A 95 -33.72 6.73 0.89
C LEU A 95 -32.96 8.02 0.53
N ALA A 96 -31.86 7.92 -0.22
CA ALA A 96 -31.06 9.06 -0.62
C ALA A 96 -31.84 10.05 -1.50
N VAL A 97 -32.60 9.54 -2.47
CA VAL A 97 -33.49 10.35 -3.32
C VAL A 97 -34.55 11.05 -2.48
N THR A 98 -35.18 10.32 -1.56
CA THR A 98 -36.19 10.87 -0.66
C THR A 98 -35.62 12.01 0.17
N ILE A 99 -34.45 11.82 0.79
CA ILE A 99 -33.79 12.86 1.59
C ILE A 99 -33.45 14.08 0.74
N ALA A 100 -32.90 13.89 -0.47
CA ALA A 100 -32.55 14.97 -1.38
C ALA A 100 -33.78 15.80 -1.79
N SER A 101 -34.87 15.12 -2.16
CA SER A 101 -36.12 15.79 -2.54
C SER A 101 -36.74 16.57 -1.39
N HIS A 102 -36.76 16.02 -0.17
CA HIS A 102 -37.30 16.72 1.00
C HIS A 102 -36.42 17.90 1.43
N SER A 103 -35.11 17.78 1.26
CA SER A 103 -34.16 18.89 1.52
C SER A 103 -34.38 20.05 0.53
N ALA A 104 -34.65 19.73 -0.74
CA ALA A 104 -34.97 20.73 -1.76
C ALA A 104 -36.32 21.42 -1.50
N ILE A 105 -37.36 20.66 -1.11
CA ILE A 105 -38.68 21.20 -0.76
C ILE A 105 -38.57 22.16 0.43
N ARG A 106 -37.89 21.77 1.51
CA ARG A 106 -37.70 22.66 2.67
C ARG A 106 -36.89 23.93 2.34
N SER A 107 -35.93 23.81 1.44
CA SER A 107 -35.16 24.97 0.96
C SER A 107 -36.06 25.92 0.16
N ALA A 108 -36.96 25.39 -0.66
CA ALA A 108 -37.95 26.18 -1.40
C ALA A 108 -38.98 26.83 -0.44
N ASP A 109 -39.46 26.12 0.57
CA ASP A 109 -40.38 26.67 1.57
C ASP A 109 -39.76 27.88 2.30
N HIS A 110 -38.54 27.74 2.80
CA HIS A 110 -37.81 28.86 3.43
C HIS A 110 -37.56 30.02 2.45
N PHE A 111 -37.31 29.73 1.17
CA PHE A 111 -37.18 30.76 0.15
C PHE A 111 -38.49 31.51 -0.09
N THR A 112 -39.64 30.81 -0.12
CA THR A 112 -40.95 31.47 -0.25
C THR A 112 -41.29 32.32 0.97
N GLU A 113 -40.94 31.88 2.17
CA GLU A 113 -41.09 32.66 3.40
C GLU A 113 -40.21 33.91 3.37
N TYR A 114 -38.95 33.77 2.94
CA TYR A 114 -38.03 34.89 2.74
C TYR A 114 -38.57 35.89 1.70
N MET A 115 -39.10 35.40 0.58
CA MET A 115 -39.75 36.23 -0.45
C MET A 115 -41.00 36.94 0.07
N LYS A 116 -41.83 36.29 0.91
CA LYS A 116 -42.97 36.96 1.54
C LYS A 116 -42.52 38.07 2.50
N LYS A 117 -41.45 37.82 3.26
CA LYS A 117 -40.93 38.77 4.26
C LYS A 117 -40.20 39.96 3.64
N HIS A 118 -39.49 39.77 2.52
CA HIS A 118 -38.62 40.78 1.92
C HIS A 118 -39.03 41.21 0.50
N GLY A 119 -40.04 40.59 -0.09
CA GLY A 119 -40.50 40.85 -1.46
C GLY A 119 -41.63 41.88 -1.57
N GLU A 120 -42.21 42.34 -0.46
CA GLU A 120 -43.14 43.47 -0.47
C GLU A 120 -42.42 44.73 -0.99
N GLY A 121 -42.70 45.07 -2.26
CA GLY A 121 -42.14 46.22 -2.96
C GLY A 121 -41.30 45.90 -4.20
N SER A 122 -40.95 44.63 -4.46
CA SER A 122 -40.05 44.29 -5.59
C SER A 122 -40.76 43.77 -6.85
N PHE A 123 -42.03 43.39 -6.79
CA PHE A 123 -42.85 43.06 -7.95
C PHE A 123 -44.25 43.64 -7.78
N GLY A 124 -44.63 44.58 -8.66
CA GLY A 124 -46.01 45.03 -8.80
C GLY A 124 -46.86 43.91 -9.37
N TRP A 125 -47.40 43.04 -8.49
CA TRP A 125 -48.60 42.29 -8.83
C TRP A 125 -49.76 43.26 -8.74
N GLY A 126 -50.31 43.60 -9.91
CA GLY A 126 -51.43 44.50 -10.04
C GLY A 126 -52.57 44.08 -9.12
N GLN A 127 -52.92 44.97 -8.19
CA GLN A 127 -54.29 45.00 -7.70
C GLN A 127 -55.17 45.33 -8.91
N SER A 128 -55.98 44.35 -9.29
CA SER A 128 -57.15 44.56 -10.13
C SER A 128 -58.34 44.08 -9.31
N SER A 129 -59.31 44.98 -9.19
CA SER A 129 -60.60 44.91 -8.48
C SER A 129 -60.61 45.37 -7.03
#